data_AF-A0A8J6VL28-F1
#
_entry.id   AF-A0A8J6VL28-F1
#
_cell.length_a   1.000
_cell.length_b   1.000
_cell.length_c   1.000
_cell.angle_alpha   90.00
_cell.angle_beta   90.00
_cell.angle_gamma   90.00
#
_symmetry.space_group_name_H-M   'P 1'
#
loop_
_entity.id
_entity.type
_entity.pdbx_description
1 polymer ?
#
loop_
_entity_poly.entity_id
_entity_poly.type
_entity_poly.pdbx_seq_one_letter_code
_entity_poly.pdbx_strand_id
1 'polypeptide(L)'
;MFEGRRLRRTLLMALLAIAAMLGVFFAGFLSGGQPANAETRLAEEIAKEVIAACPLADPSDSAARDECGQKLGDSKILSDATAVPVLWGTQLQRNNYNIRTLRTTTRFHPLVMWRVYLSVFMFKGDYRIEQVGDANAGTQQTIIYFPYEYRNDLGLGEYPYPYWHSRTKWESFQFSPEVLMVIEQGKIKAVLRSAEKDRSRDYNSRTWDGRWTWIGETGQQEPRVTLFSYLLSEDNPYTEELDQTYRALDAESRKHDCQTCHNPGNPSFIAPLGIMNYPNQALSIRHTIVRVMESNRMPPAAVDSDGEFIHAGIIDEAERRKYLELARAFAEAGDKALKFEGQPIQ
;
A
#
# COMPACT_ATOMS: atom_id res chain seq x y z
N MET A 1 -70.43 15.04 28.36
CA MET A 1 -69.77 15.23 27.04
C MET A 1 -68.65 16.29 27.10
N PHE A 2 -67.80 16.31 28.15
CA PHE A 2 -66.74 17.33 28.28
C PHE A 2 -65.43 16.87 28.96
N GLU A 3 -65.18 15.56 29.11
CA GLU A 3 -63.95 15.05 29.76
C GLU A 3 -62.90 14.44 28.81
N GLY A 4 -63.25 14.17 27.55
CA GLY A 4 -62.35 13.48 26.61
C GLY A 4 -61.29 14.35 25.92
N ARG A 5 -61.35 15.69 26.02
CA ARG A 5 -60.45 16.59 25.27
C ARG A 5 -59.22 17.10 26.03
N ARG A 6 -59.21 17.03 27.37
CA ARG A 6 -58.04 17.44 28.17
C ARG A 6 -56.96 16.36 28.22
N LEU A 7 -57.32 15.08 28.35
CA LEU A 7 -56.33 13.99 28.42
C LEU A 7 -55.50 13.82 27.13
N ARG A 8 -56.09 14.06 25.95
CA ARG A 8 -55.38 13.96 24.66
C ARG A 8 -54.34 15.06 24.44
N ARG A 9 -54.49 16.24 25.05
CA ARG A 9 -53.52 17.34 24.89
C ARG A 9 -52.31 17.19 25.80
N THR A 10 -52.49 16.62 27.00
CA THR A 10 -51.37 16.38 27.93
C THR A 10 -50.49 15.22 27.48
N LEU A 11 -51.07 14.17 26.87
CA LEU A 11 -50.30 13.04 26.31
C LEU A 11 -49.53 13.40 25.03
N LEU A 12 -50.07 14.27 24.16
CA LEU A 12 -49.35 14.70 22.94
C LEU A 12 -48.16 15.62 23.27
N MET A 13 -48.29 16.49 24.28
CA MET A 13 -47.20 17.37 24.72
C MET A 13 -46.07 16.60 25.42
N ALA A 14 -46.37 15.53 26.16
CA ALA A 14 -45.36 14.68 26.80
C ALA A 14 -44.55 13.85 25.78
N LEU A 15 -45.18 13.38 24.69
CA LEU A 15 -44.49 12.63 23.63
C LEU A 15 -43.59 13.51 22.75
N LEU A 16 -43.96 14.77 22.51
CA LEU A 16 -43.12 15.74 21.79
C LEU A 16 -41.91 16.21 22.62
N ALA A 17 -42.03 16.29 23.96
CA ALA A 17 -40.91 16.63 24.83
C ALA A 17 -39.87 15.48 24.93
N ILE A 18 -40.30 14.21 24.87
CA ILE A 18 -39.39 13.05 24.85
C ILE A 18 -38.71 12.90 23.47
N ALA A 19 -39.42 13.18 22.37
CA ALA A 19 -38.82 13.18 21.04
C ALA A 19 -37.81 14.33 20.82
N ALA A 20 -38.04 15.51 21.42
CA ALA A 20 -37.10 16.62 21.37
C ALA A 20 -35.88 16.43 22.30
N MET A 21 -36.03 15.75 23.44
CA MET A 21 -34.88 15.43 24.31
C MET A 21 -34.04 14.24 23.84
N LEU A 22 -34.62 13.30 23.07
CA LEU A 22 -33.84 12.24 22.40
C LEU A 22 -33.18 12.72 21.10
N GLY A 23 -33.70 13.77 20.45
CA GLY A 23 -33.12 14.35 19.23
C GLY A 23 -31.86 15.20 19.46
N VAL A 24 -31.63 15.71 20.67
CA VAL A 24 -30.47 16.59 20.98
C VAL A 24 -29.30 15.80 21.57
N PHE A 25 -29.50 14.59 22.09
CA PHE A 25 -28.41 13.75 22.61
C PHE A 25 -27.81 12.77 21.58
N PHE A 26 -28.46 12.54 20.43
CA PHE A 26 -27.94 11.64 19.40
C PHE A 26 -27.19 12.33 18.25
N ALA A 27 -27.11 13.67 18.23
CA ALA A 27 -26.38 14.42 17.21
C ALA A 27 -24.88 14.59 17.51
N GLY A 28 -24.42 14.22 18.71
CA GLY A 28 -23.03 14.46 19.16
C GLY A 28 -22.09 13.26 19.18
N PHE A 29 -22.57 12.04 18.89
CA PHE A 29 -21.80 10.80 19.09
C PHE A 29 -21.53 9.96 17.83
N LEU A 30 -21.90 10.45 16.64
CA LEU A 30 -21.68 9.73 15.39
C LEU A 30 -21.09 10.66 14.32
N SER A 31 -19.84 11.09 14.53
CA SER A 31 -18.86 11.46 13.49
C SER A 31 -17.55 11.87 14.18
N GLY A 32 -16.76 10.88 14.58
CA GLY A 32 -15.38 11.10 15.05
C GLY A 32 -14.44 11.47 13.91
N GLY A 33 -14.73 12.56 13.19
CA GLY A 33 -13.76 13.21 12.32
C GLY A 33 -12.80 14.01 13.18
N GLN A 34 -11.48 13.78 13.05
CA GLN A 34 -10.51 14.71 13.63
C GLN A 34 -10.81 16.12 13.09
N PRO A 35 -10.72 17.17 13.92
CA PRO A 35 -10.93 18.53 13.44
C PRO A 35 -9.96 18.79 12.29
N ALA A 36 -10.43 19.42 11.21
CA ALA A 36 -9.65 19.67 9.97
C ALA A 36 -8.24 20.24 10.21
N ASN A 37 -8.02 20.95 11.33
CA ASN A 37 -6.72 21.46 11.75
C ASN A 37 -5.74 20.34 12.22
N ALA A 38 -6.21 19.30 12.91
CA ALA A 38 -5.36 18.18 13.35
C ALA A 38 -4.84 17.34 12.18
N GLU A 39 -5.66 17.04 11.18
CA GLU A 39 -5.23 16.28 10.01
C GLU A 39 -4.26 17.07 9.13
N THR A 40 -4.47 18.39 8.96
CA THR A 40 -3.50 19.25 8.27
C THR A 40 -2.16 19.31 9.00
N ARG A 41 -2.14 19.41 10.34
CA ARG A 41 -0.89 19.38 11.11
C ARG A 41 -0.15 18.05 10.95
N LEU A 42 -0.86 16.93 11.04
CA LEU A 42 -0.28 15.61 10.78
C LEU A 42 0.31 15.55 9.35
N ALA A 43 -0.43 16.08 8.36
CA ALA A 43 0.02 16.12 6.98
C ALA A 43 1.29 16.97 6.80
N GLU A 44 1.42 18.10 7.51
CA GLU A 44 2.65 18.92 7.51
C GLU A 44 3.83 18.20 8.14
N GLU A 45 3.62 17.47 9.25
CA GLU A 45 4.66 16.70 9.91
C GLU A 45 5.15 15.56 9.03
N ILE A 46 4.23 14.80 8.42
CA ILE A 46 4.55 13.76 7.42
C ILE A 46 5.34 14.37 6.26
N ALA A 47 4.92 15.53 5.76
CA ALA A 47 5.58 16.16 4.62
C ALA A 47 7.04 16.50 4.92
N LYS A 48 7.28 17.13 6.07
CA LYS A 48 8.63 17.50 6.53
C LYS A 48 9.51 16.27 6.74
N GLU A 49 8.96 15.21 7.33
CA GLU A 49 9.67 13.96 7.56
C GLU A 49 10.14 13.31 6.25
N VAL A 50 9.23 13.19 5.28
CA VAL A 50 9.51 12.58 3.96
C VAL A 50 10.59 13.36 3.20
N ILE A 51 10.48 14.69 3.22
CA ILE A 51 11.45 15.58 2.58
C ILE A 51 12.83 15.47 3.24
N ALA A 52 12.87 15.47 4.58
CA ALA A 52 14.12 15.37 5.33
C ALA A 52 14.80 14.01 5.14
N ALA A 53 14.02 12.94 4.97
CA ALA A 53 14.54 11.60 4.75
C ALA A 53 15.20 11.46 3.37
N CYS A 54 14.62 12.07 2.32
CA CYS A 54 15.01 11.83 0.93
C CYS A 54 15.28 13.14 0.17
N PRO A 55 16.32 13.91 0.55
CA PRO A 55 16.69 15.13 -0.15
C PRO A 55 17.21 14.85 -1.57
N LEU A 56 17.34 15.91 -2.37
CA LEU A 56 18.03 15.84 -3.67
C LEU A 56 19.47 15.34 -3.51
N ALA A 57 19.85 14.40 -4.36
CA ALA A 57 21.19 13.83 -4.48
C ALA A 57 21.46 13.47 -5.95
N ASP A 58 22.63 12.90 -6.24
CA ASP A 58 22.89 12.35 -7.57
C ASP A 58 21.88 11.20 -7.89
N PRO A 59 21.21 11.22 -9.06
CA PRO A 59 20.27 10.17 -9.47
C PRO A 59 20.86 8.75 -9.55
N SER A 60 22.19 8.61 -9.59
CA SER A 60 22.93 7.34 -9.61
C SER A 60 23.41 6.88 -8.22
N ASP A 61 23.23 7.70 -7.18
CA ASP A 61 23.75 7.42 -5.84
C ASP A 61 22.90 6.41 -5.06
N SER A 62 23.35 5.14 -5.09
CA SER A 62 22.74 4.05 -4.31
C SER A 62 22.84 4.25 -2.80
N ALA A 63 23.90 4.89 -2.29
CA ALA A 63 24.06 5.10 -0.85
C ALA A 63 23.06 6.14 -0.33
N ALA A 64 22.87 7.24 -1.05
CA ALA A 64 21.83 8.22 -0.74
C ALA A 64 20.42 7.62 -0.82
N ARG A 65 20.21 6.68 -1.76
CA ARG A 65 18.94 5.93 -1.85
C ARG A 65 18.74 5.02 -0.63
N ASP A 66 19.76 4.32 -0.19
CA ASP A 66 19.69 3.41 0.95
C ASP A 66 19.49 4.18 2.27
N GLU A 67 20.20 5.29 2.46
CA GLU A 67 20.01 6.19 3.61
C GLU A 67 18.58 6.76 3.66
N CYS A 68 18.06 7.19 2.51
CA CYS A 68 16.68 7.64 2.37
C CYS A 68 15.69 6.51 2.72
N GLY A 69 15.93 5.29 2.21
CA GLY A 69 15.14 4.12 2.59
C GLY A 69 15.14 3.89 4.10
N GLN A 70 16.32 3.86 4.72
CA GLN A 70 16.48 3.66 6.15
C GLN A 70 15.72 4.71 6.96
N LYS A 71 15.96 6.02 6.71
CA LYS A 71 15.27 7.12 7.41
C LYS A 71 13.75 7.03 7.30
N LEU A 72 13.23 6.73 6.12
CA LEU A 72 11.79 6.56 5.91
C LEU A 72 11.24 5.33 6.67
N GLY A 73 11.98 4.21 6.69
CA GLY A 73 11.57 2.99 7.39
C GLY A 73 11.60 3.11 8.91
N ASP A 74 12.55 3.87 9.45
CA ASP A 74 12.77 4.06 10.88
C ASP A 74 11.84 5.15 11.47
N SER A 75 11.16 5.90 10.59
CA SER A 75 10.27 6.98 10.96
C SER A 75 9.01 6.48 11.68
N LYS A 76 8.90 6.83 12.98
CA LYS A 76 7.70 6.52 13.78
C LYS A 76 6.47 7.23 13.27
N ILE A 77 6.58 8.49 12.84
CA ILE A 77 5.42 9.22 12.33
C ILE A 77 4.86 8.54 11.07
N LEU A 78 5.72 8.07 10.17
CA LEU A 78 5.27 7.33 9.00
C LEU A 78 4.69 5.97 9.40
N SER A 79 5.35 5.23 10.27
CA SER A 79 4.84 3.94 10.77
C SER A 79 3.44 4.08 11.40
N ASP A 80 3.28 5.04 12.31
CA ASP A 80 2.04 5.28 13.04
C ASP A 80 0.94 5.87 12.16
N ALA A 81 1.29 6.74 11.20
CA ALA A 81 0.31 7.38 10.33
C ALA A 81 -0.06 6.53 9.11
N THR A 82 0.53 5.37 8.86
CA THR A 82 0.23 4.59 7.64
C THR A 82 -0.78 3.48 7.91
N ALA A 83 -1.71 3.26 6.98
CA ALA A 83 -2.59 2.11 7.02
C ALA A 83 -1.85 0.81 6.65
N VAL A 84 -2.29 -0.32 7.21
CA VAL A 84 -1.80 -1.65 6.83
C VAL A 84 -2.96 -2.45 6.20
N PRO A 85 -2.93 -2.72 4.88
CA PRO A 85 -1.95 -2.27 3.89
C PRO A 85 -2.15 -0.80 3.46
N VAL A 86 -1.10 -0.21 2.91
CA VAL A 86 -1.15 1.04 2.12
C VAL A 86 -1.21 0.71 0.63
N LEU A 87 -1.94 1.51 -0.14
CA LEU A 87 -2.05 1.33 -1.59
C LEU A 87 -1.00 2.15 -2.33
N TRP A 88 -0.29 1.53 -3.28
CA TRP A 88 0.65 2.20 -4.18
C TRP A 88 0.14 2.19 -5.60
N GLY A 89 0.15 3.33 -6.30
CA GLY A 89 -0.33 3.38 -7.68
C GLY A 89 -0.05 4.67 -8.41
N THR A 90 -0.87 4.96 -9.42
CA THR A 90 -0.90 6.21 -10.16
C THR A 90 -2.34 6.72 -10.18
N GLN A 91 -2.55 8.03 -10.10
CA GLN A 91 -3.85 8.63 -10.37
C GLN A 91 -4.33 8.25 -11.78
N LEU A 92 -5.63 8.00 -11.94
CA LEU A 92 -6.22 7.75 -13.26
C LEU A 92 -6.30 9.04 -14.10
N GLN A 93 -6.61 10.15 -13.44
CA GLN A 93 -6.69 11.48 -14.03
C GLN A 93 -6.40 12.52 -12.95
N ARG A 94 -6.12 13.75 -13.37
CA ARG A 94 -5.93 14.88 -12.46
C ARG A 94 -7.10 14.99 -11.49
N ASN A 95 -6.79 15.23 -10.22
CA ASN A 95 -7.76 15.39 -9.13
C ASN A 95 -8.65 14.17 -8.85
N ASN A 96 -8.28 12.97 -9.31
CA ASN A 96 -8.92 11.73 -8.89
C ASN A 96 -8.09 11.06 -7.77
N TYR A 97 -8.59 11.17 -6.53
CA TYR A 97 -8.02 10.55 -5.33
C TYR A 97 -8.87 9.38 -4.81
N ASN A 98 -9.90 8.96 -5.55
CA ASN A 98 -10.80 7.90 -5.08
C ASN A 98 -10.13 6.53 -5.20
N ILE A 99 -9.47 6.13 -4.12
CA ILE A 99 -8.69 4.89 -4.01
C ILE A 99 -9.52 3.61 -4.20
N ARG A 100 -10.86 3.68 -4.04
CA ARG A 100 -11.77 2.53 -4.26
C ARG A 100 -11.99 2.26 -5.75
N THR A 101 -11.84 3.29 -6.58
CA THR A 101 -12.00 3.17 -8.04
C THR A 101 -10.69 2.89 -8.76
N LEU A 102 -9.54 3.11 -8.11
CA LEU A 102 -8.23 2.89 -8.74
C LEU A 102 -8.00 1.41 -9.02
N ARG A 103 -7.89 1.06 -10.31
CA ARG A 103 -7.60 -0.31 -10.80
C ARG A 103 -6.10 -0.59 -11.00
N THR A 104 -5.24 0.35 -10.61
CA THR A 104 -3.79 0.32 -10.86
C THR A 104 -2.97 0.19 -9.59
N THR A 105 -3.60 -0.18 -8.47
CA THR A 105 -2.99 -0.16 -7.15
C THR A 105 -2.36 -1.49 -6.77
N THR A 106 -1.30 -1.43 -5.97
CA THR A 106 -0.65 -2.58 -5.33
C THR A 106 -0.73 -2.41 -3.82
N ARG A 107 -0.94 -3.49 -3.07
CA ARG A 107 -0.94 -3.47 -1.60
C ARG A 107 0.48 -3.64 -1.09
N PHE A 108 0.92 -2.74 -0.22
CA PHE A 108 2.17 -2.89 0.51
C PHE A 108 1.98 -2.76 2.00
N HIS A 109 2.85 -3.46 2.72
CA HIS A 109 3.16 -3.12 4.10
C HIS A 109 3.87 -1.75 4.14
N PRO A 110 3.63 -0.88 5.15
CA PRO A 110 4.25 0.44 5.24
C PRO A 110 5.78 0.40 5.06
N LEU A 111 6.48 -0.48 5.79
CA LEU A 111 7.93 -0.63 5.68
C LEU A 111 8.40 -0.87 4.23
N VAL A 112 7.68 -1.69 3.46
CA VAL A 112 7.99 -1.97 2.05
C VAL A 112 7.74 -0.73 1.21
N MET A 113 6.59 -0.06 1.38
CA MET A 113 6.29 1.18 0.67
C MET A 113 7.40 2.22 0.88
N TRP A 114 7.83 2.41 2.13
CA TRP A 114 8.78 3.44 2.52
C TRP A 114 10.22 3.10 2.14
N ARG A 115 10.77 1.96 2.59
CA ARG A 115 12.17 1.58 2.32
C ARG A 115 12.44 1.28 0.85
N VAL A 116 11.46 0.73 0.14
CA VAL A 116 11.67 0.15 -1.20
C VAL A 116 11.10 1.05 -2.30
N TYR A 117 9.85 1.51 -2.17
CA TYR A 117 9.16 2.22 -3.25
C TYR A 117 9.27 3.74 -3.18
N LEU A 118 9.27 4.35 -1.99
CA LEU A 118 9.40 5.80 -1.88
C LEU A 118 10.86 6.25 -2.01
N SER A 119 11.82 5.37 -1.70
CA SER A 119 13.25 5.72 -1.70
C SER A 119 13.86 6.00 -3.08
N VAL A 120 13.15 5.67 -4.16
CA VAL A 120 13.55 6.01 -5.54
C VAL A 120 13.18 7.44 -5.94
N PHE A 121 12.51 8.19 -5.06
CA PHE A 121 12.17 9.60 -5.25
C PHE A 121 13.06 10.49 -4.37
N MET A 122 13.39 11.67 -4.89
CA MET A 122 14.12 12.71 -4.17
C MET A 122 13.27 13.97 -4.14
N PHE A 123 13.07 14.56 -2.96
CA PHE A 123 12.13 15.65 -2.78
C PHE A 123 12.82 17.02 -2.76
N LYS A 124 12.21 18.00 -3.43
CA LYS A 124 12.79 19.32 -3.67
C LYS A 124 12.77 20.25 -2.44
N GLY A 125 11.98 19.92 -1.42
CA GLY A 125 11.85 20.69 -0.18
C GLY A 125 10.48 21.38 -0.02
N ASP A 126 9.81 21.61 -1.13
CA ASP A 126 8.47 22.17 -1.22
C ASP A 126 7.40 21.06 -1.20
N TYR A 127 6.23 21.40 -0.65
CA TYR A 127 5.05 20.54 -0.63
C TYR A 127 3.79 21.40 -0.64
N ARG A 128 2.66 20.80 -1.03
CA ARG A 128 1.34 21.41 -0.94
C ARG A 128 0.40 20.48 -0.21
N ILE A 129 -0.52 21.05 0.57
CA ILE A 129 -1.58 20.29 1.24
C ILE A 129 -2.92 20.81 0.72
N GLU A 130 -3.83 19.89 0.41
CA GLU A 130 -5.19 20.20 -0.02
C GLU A 130 -6.18 19.32 0.75
N GLN A 131 -7.29 19.90 1.16
CA GLN A 131 -8.42 19.13 1.68
C GLN A 131 -9.47 18.99 0.59
N VAL A 132 -9.81 17.75 0.26
CA VAL A 132 -10.79 17.42 -0.77
C VAL A 132 -11.96 16.66 -0.13
N GLY A 133 -13.18 17.02 -0.47
CA GLY A 133 -14.36 16.23 -0.08
C GLY A 133 -14.60 15.12 -1.08
N ASP A 134 -14.65 13.86 -0.65
CA ASP A 134 -15.20 12.80 -1.49
C ASP A 134 -16.74 12.88 -1.43
N ALA A 135 -17.34 13.50 -2.46
CA ALA A 135 -18.79 13.64 -2.59
C ALA A 135 -19.54 12.28 -2.59
N ASN A 136 -18.86 11.16 -2.88
CA ASN A 136 -19.46 9.84 -2.94
C ASN A 136 -19.20 8.99 -1.67
N ALA A 137 -18.12 9.25 -0.94
CA ALA A 137 -17.79 8.52 0.28
C ALA A 137 -18.20 9.24 1.58
N GLY A 138 -18.57 10.53 1.51
CA GLY A 138 -18.91 11.33 2.68
C GLY A 138 -17.73 11.59 3.62
N THR A 139 -16.50 11.33 3.17
CA THR A 139 -15.26 11.50 3.93
C THR A 139 -14.42 12.62 3.32
N GLN A 140 -13.94 13.53 4.17
CA GLN A 140 -12.91 14.49 3.80
C GLN A 140 -11.57 13.74 3.70
N GLN A 141 -10.83 13.96 2.63
CA GLN A 141 -9.46 13.47 2.45
C GLN A 141 -8.51 14.66 2.52
N THR A 142 -7.34 14.45 3.11
CA THR A 142 -6.22 15.39 3.06
C THR A 142 -5.16 14.84 2.12
N ILE A 143 -4.78 15.63 1.11
CA ILE A 143 -3.82 15.26 0.08
C ILE A 143 -2.54 16.05 0.29
N ILE A 144 -1.41 15.36 0.44
CA ILE A 144 -0.09 15.98 0.37
C ILE A 144 0.48 15.76 -1.04
N TYR A 145 1.01 16.82 -1.63
CA TYR A 145 1.70 16.80 -2.92
C TYR A 145 3.19 17.03 -2.71
N PHE A 146 3.99 16.13 -3.27
CA PHE A 146 5.44 16.13 -3.18
C PHE A 146 6.08 16.25 -4.56
N PRO A 147 6.47 17.45 -4.99
CA PRO A 147 7.37 17.62 -6.12
C PRO A 147 8.66 16.80 -5.92
N TYR A 148 9.03 16.02 -6.93
CA TYR A 148 10.20 15.16 -6.85
C TYR A 148 11.08 15.20 -8.10
N GLU A 149 12.34 14.77 -7.94
CA GLU A 149 13.19 14.23 -8.99
C GLU A 149 13.32 12.71 -8.82
N TYR A 150 13.32 11.97 -9.93
CA TYR A 150 13.37 10.51 -9.90
C TYR A 150 14.81 10.03 -10.02
N ARG A 151 15.20 9.03 -9.22
CA ARG A 151 16.51 8.37 -9.35
C ARG A 151 16.49 7.44 -10.57
N ASN A 152 16.59 7.99 -11.77
CA ASN A 152 16.50 7.25 -13.04
C ASN A 152 17.82 6.60 -13.50
N ASP A 153 18.92 6.87 -12.80
CA ASP A 153 20.27 6.40 -13.17
C ASP A 153 20.88 5.39 -12.18
N LEU A 154 20.10 4.88 -11.23
CA LEU A 154 20.55 3.80 -10.35
C LEU A 154 20.90 2.51 -11.12
N GLY A 155 21.70 1.64 -10.50
CA GLY A 155 21.94 0.28 -10.98
C GLY A 155 20.65 -0.53 -11.16
N LEU A 156 20.65 -1.56 -12.02
CA LEU A 156 19.43 -2.33 -12.32
C LEU A 156 18.83 -2.99 -11.07
N GLY A 157 19.69 -3.44 -10.15
CA GLY A 157 19.32 -4.11 -8.89
C GLY A 157 18.70 -3.18 -7.83
N GLU A 158 18.74 -1.87 -8.07
CA GLU A 158 18.33 -0.83 -7.13
C GLU A 158 16.84 -0.48 -7.20
N TYR A 159 16.14 -1.00 -8.22
CA TYR A 159 14.72 -0.78 -8.39
C TYR A 159 13.91 -1.97 -7.81
N PRO A 160 12.71 -1.72 -7.25
CA PRO A 160 11.87 -2.77 -6.66
C PRO A 160 11.51 -3.92 -7.61
N TYR A 161 11.59 -3.64 -8.91
CA TYR A 161 11.61 -4.59 -10.01
C TYR A 161 12.00 -3.82 -11.28
N PRO A 162 12.25 -4.50 -12.41
CA PRO A 162 12.51 -3.85 -13.70
C PRO A 162 11.34 -2.98 -14.17
N TYR A 163 11.21 -1.73 -13.70
CA TYR A 163 10.09 -0.84 -14.08
C TYR A 163 9.99 -0.64 -15.61
N TRP A 164 11.11 -0.80 -16.30
CA TRP A 164 11.26 -0.77 -17.75
C TRP A 164 10.76 -2.02 -18.49
N HIS A 165 10.22 -3.04 -17.78
CA HIS A 165 9.44 -4.11 -18.41
C HIS A 165 8.26 -3.56 -19.23
N SER A 166 7.76 -2.38 -18.83
CA SER A 166 6.72 -1.64 -19.53
C SER A 166 7.19 -0.21 -19.74
N ARG A 167 7.32 0.21 -21.00
CA ARG A 167 7.66 1.60 -21.35
C ARG A 167 6.72 2.60 -20.67
N THR A 168 5.41 2.35 -20.72
CA THR A 168 4.42 3.22 -20.08
C THR A 168 4.63 3.33 -18.57
N LYS A 169 4.98 2.22 -17.91
CA LYS A 169 5.30 2.22 -16.48
C LYS A 169 6.55 3.05 -16.22
N TRP A 170 7.64 2.79 -16.94
CA TRP A 170 8.90 3.51 -16.78
C TRP A 170 8.78 5.02 -17.02
N GLU A 171 8.07 5.42 -18.08
CA GLU A 171 7.74 6.82 -18.34
C GLU A 171 6.92 7.44 -17.20
N SER A 172 6.03 6.68 -16.55
CA SER A 172 5.21 7.21 -15.45
C SER A 172 6.03 7.57 -14.21
N PHE A 173 7.15 6.90 -13.97
CA PHE A 173 8.05 7.23 -12.85
C PHE A 173 8.90 8.46 -13.17
N GLN A 174 9.46 8.52 -14.38
CA GLN A 174 10.39 9.60 -14.76
C GLN A 174 9.70 10.93 -15.06
N PHE A 175 8.49 10.89 -15.65
CA PHE A 175 7.81 12.10 -16.08
C PHE A 175 6.71 12.57 -15.13
N SER A 176 6.25 11.77 -14.16
CA SER A 176 5.29 12.31 -13.19
C SER A 176 6.00 13.37 -12.33
N PRO A 177 5.42 14.58 -12.18
CA PRO A 177 6.11 15.66 -11.48
C PRO A 177 6.08 15.54 -9.96
N GLU A 178 5.12 14.75 -9.44
CA GLU A 178 4.83 14.71 -8.02
C GLU A 178 4.27 13.35 -7.56
N VAL A 179 4.59 12.99 -6.31
CA VAL A 179 3.94 11.91 -5.57
C VAL A 179 2.89 12.54 -4.66
N LEU A 180 1.75 11.87 -4.52
CA LEU A 180 0.67 12.27 -3.65
C LEU A 180 0.52 11.26 -2.51
N MET A 181 0.22 11.76 -1.31
CA MET A 181 -0.24 10.92 -0.19
C MET A 181 -1.69 11.26 0.13
N VAL A 182 -2.54 10.24 0.16
CA VAL A 182 -3.98 10.37 0.49
C VAL A 182 -4.16 9.98 1.94
N ILE A 183 -4.50 10.96 2.77
CA ILE A 183 -4.78 10.80 4.20
C ILE A 183 -6.29 10.83 4.42
N GLU A 184 -6.79 9.82 5.14
CA GLU A 184 -8.16 9.75 5.60
C GLU A 184 -8.17 9.28 7.06
N GLN A 185 -8.85 10.03 7.92
CA GLN A 185 -9.02 9.67 9.34
C GLN A 185 -7.67 9.48 10.04
N GLY A 186 -6.74 10.41 9.79
CA GLY A 186 -5.40 10.37 10.37
C GLY A 186 -4.51 9.22 9.87
N LYS A 187 -4.89 8.54 8.77
CA LYS A 187 -4.09 7.47 8.18
C LYS A 187 -3.81 7.70 6.69
N ILE A 188 -2.56 7.56 6.27
CA ILE A 188 -2.14 7.44 4.88
C ILE A 188 -2.73 6.13 4.33
N LYS A 189 -3.73 6.25 3.46
CA LYS A 189 -4.40 5.10 2.82
C LYS A 189 -3.75 4.73 1.49
N ALA A 190 -3.20 5.72 0.79
CA ALA A 190 -2.55 5.50 -0.49
C ALA A 190 -1.42 6.49 -0.73
N VAL A 191 -0.47 6.05 -1.54
CA VAL A 191 0.58 6.84 -2.16
C VAL A 191 0.44 6.68 -3.68
N LEU A 192 0.35 7.78 -4.41
CA LEU A 192 0.05 7.79 -5.84
C LEU A 192 1.08 8.63 -6.57
N ARG A 193 1.50 8.22 -7.77
CA ARG A 193 2.10 9.17 -8.73
C ARG A 193 1.01 10.00 -9.38
N SER A 194 1.27 11.27 -9.68
CA SER A 194 0.31 12.10 -10.37
C SER A 194 0.07 11.62 -11.80
N ALA A 195 -1.12 11.92 -12.33
CA ALA A 195 -1.46 11.61 -13.72
C ALA A 195 -0.78 12.58 -14.72
N GLU A 196 -0.28 13.71 -14.22
CA GLU A 196 0.44 14.70 -15.02
C GLU A 196 1.80 14.15 -15.49
N LYS A 197 2.28 14.68 -16.62
CA LYS A 197 3.58 14.32 -17.18
C LYS A 197 4.35 15.56 -17.59
N ASP A 198 5.52 15.73 -17.01
CA ASP A 198 6.53 16.69 -17.41
C ASP A 198 7.57 15.99 -18.29
N ARG A 199 7.42 16.14 -19.61
CA ARG A 199 8.33 15.56 -20.61
C ARG A 199 9.58 16.42 -20.85
N SER A 200 9.77 17.53 -20.11
CA SER A 200 11.00 18.32 -20.18
C SER A 200 12.14 17.73 -19.36
N ARG A 201 11.83 16.77 -18.46
CA ARG A 201 12.79 16.06 -17.62
C ARG A 201 13.67 15.10 -18.42
N ASP A 202 14.87 14.86 -17.90
CA ASP A 202 15.78 13.87 -18.46
C ASP A 202 15.18 12.47 -18.43
N TYR A 203 15.36 11.75 -19.55
CA TYR A 203 14.86 10.40 -19.72
C TYR A 203 16.01 9.41 -19.88
N ASN A 204 16.12 8.48 -18.93
CA ASN A 204 17.03 7.36 -19.01
C ASN A 204 16.31 6.16 -19.63
N SER A 205 16.66 5.79 -20.85
CA SER A 205 16.07 4.63 -21.54
C SER A 205 16.70 3.31 -21.07
N ARG A 206 15.88 2.29 -20.83
CA ARG A 206 16.36 0.95 -20.46
C ARG A 206 15.66 -0.13 -21.29
N THR A 207 16.35 -1.24 -21.52
CA THR A 207 15.83 -2.40 -22.25
C THR A 207 15.53 -3.51 -21.28
N TRP A 208 14.34 -4.10 -21.37
CA TRP A 208 13.96 -5.25 -20.57
C TRP A 208 14.50 -6.53 -21.23
N ASP A 209 15.15 -7.36 -20.43
CA ASP A 209 15.81 -8.59 -20.85
C ASP A 209 14.95 -9.85 -20.62
N GLY A 210 13.68 -9.66 -20.23
CA GLY A 210 12.76 -10.78 -19.95
C GLY A 210 12.85 -11.33 -18.54
N ARG A 211 13.77 -10.84 -17.69
CA ARG A 211 14.01 -11.41 -16.35
C ARG A 211 13.39 -10.54 -15.26
N TRP A 212 12.86 -11.20 -14.24
CA TRP A 212 12.40 -10.57 -13.00
C TRP A 212 13.48 -10.62 -11.93
N THR A 213 14.22 -11.71 -11.87
CA THR A 213 15.36 -11.91 -10.98
C THR A 213 16.58 -12.39 -11.77
N TRP A 214 17.77 -12.08 -11.27
CA TRP A 214 19.03 -12.52 -11.85
C TRP A 214 20.09 -12.65 -10.75
N ILE A 215 21.25 -13.20 -11.09
CA ILE A 215 22.43 -13.18 -10.22
C ILE A 215 23.27 -11.97 -10.63
N GLY A 216 23.52 -11.08 -9.69
CA GLY A 216 24.36 -9.89 -9.87
C GLY A 216 25.85 -10.24 -9.96
N GLU A 217 26.67 -9.24 -10.25
CA GLU A 217 28.12 -9.39 -10.42
C GLU A 217 28.82 -9.90 -9.14
N THR A 218 28.24 -9.60 -7.98
CA THR A 218 28.72 -10.04 -6.66
C THR A 218 28.27 -11.46 -6.30
N GLY A 219 27.55 -12.15 -7.19
CA GLY A 219 26.96 -13.46 -6.94
C GLY A 219 25.67 -13.44 -6.11
N GLN A 220 25.19 -12.26 -5.72
CA GLN A 220 23.93 -12.12 -4.97
C GLN A 220 22.70 -12.12 -5.89
N GLN A 221 21.55 -12.50 -5.34
CA GLN A 221 20.28 -12.43 -6.05
C GLN A 221 19.83 -10.96 -6.19
N GLU A 222 19.41 -10.60 -7.40
CA GLU A 222 18.91 -9.27 -7.75
C GLU A 222 17.42 -9.32 -8.14
N PRO A 223 16.65 -8.23 -7.91
CA PRO A 223 17.10 -6.95 -7.36
C PRO A 223 17.34 -7.01 -5.85
N ARG A 224 18.50 -6.56 -5.37
CA ARG A 224 18.93 -6.65 -3.97
C ARG A 224 17.92 -5.99 -3.02
N VAL A 225 17.26 -4.95 -3.50
CA VAL A 225 16.27 -4.16 -2.74
C VAL A 225 14.97 -4.91 -2.46
N THR A 226 14.81 -6.10 -3.05
CA THR A 226 13.64 -6.98 -2.86
C THR A 226 13.86 -8.05 -1.79
N LEU A 227 15.09 -8.17 -1.28
CA LEU A 227 15.48 -9.15 -0.26
C LEU A 227 15.10 -8.67 1.14
N PHE A 228 14.96 -9.61 2.08
CA PHE A 228 14.73 -9.28 3.49
C PHE A 228 15.92 -8.58 4.13
N SER A 229 17.15 -8.91 3.72
CA SER A 229 18.37 -8.24 4.18
C SER A 229 18.43 -6.75 3.82
N TYR A 230 17.72 -6.31 2.79
CA TYR A 230 17.55 -4.89 2.50
C TYR A 230 16.39 -4.27 3.29
N LEU A 231 15.32 -5.04 3.54
CA LEU A 231 14.11 -4.52 4.20
C LEU A 231 14.30 -4.36 5.70
N LEU A 232 14.94 -5.32 6.37
CA LEU A 232 15.02 -5.45 7.83
C LEU A 232 16.35 -4.92 8.38
N SER A 233 16.42 -4.66 9.68
CA SER A 233 17.68 -4.33 10.34
C SER A 233 18.61 -5.54 10.38
N GLU A 234 19.93 -5.29 10.37
CA GLU A 234 20.94 -6.36 10.38
C GLU A 234 20.88 -7.23 11.65
N ASP A 235 20.40 -6.67 12.76
CA ASP A 235 20.28 -7.33 14.06
C ASP A 235 18.94 -8.07 14.24
N ASN A 236 18.06 -8.08 13.24
CA ASN A 236 16.78 -8.77 13.32
C ASN A 236 16.98 -10.30 13.31
N PRO A 237 16.75 -10.99 14.44
CA PRO A 237 17.09 -12.40 14.61
C PRO A 237 16.14 -13.33 13.82
N TYR A 238 15.04 -12.79 13.28
CA TYR A 238 14.03 -13.55 12.56
C TYR A 238 14.23 -13.53 11.04
N THR A 239 15.23 -12.78 10.53
CA THR A 239 15.46 -12.61 9.10
C THR A 239 15.73 -13.94 8.39
N GLU A 240 16.51 -14.83 9.01
CA GLU A 240 16.81 -16.14 8.43
C GLU A 240 15.59 -17.06 8.40
N GLU A 241 14.84 -17.17 9.51
CA GLU A 241 13.58 -17.93 9.59
C GLU A 241 12.57 -17.42 8.54
N LEU A 242 12.49 -16.10 8.37
CA LEU A 242 11.61 -15.46 7.37
C LEU A 242 12.02 -15.79 5.93
N ASP A 243 13.31 -15.71 5.60
CA ASP A 243 13.79 -16.06 4.25
C ASP A 243 13.55 -17.54 3.93
N GLN A 244 13.82 -18.43 4.89
CA GLN A 244 13.60 -19.88 4.74
C GLN A 244 12.11 -20.20 4.51
N THR A 245 11.22 -19.64 5.34
CA THR A 245 9.77 -19.86 5.21
C THR A 245 9.21 -19.26 3.91
N TYR A 246 9.69 -18.09 3.49
CA TYR A 246 9.36 -17.52 2.18
C TYR A 246 9.80 -18.44 1.04
N ARG A 247 11.05 -18.93 1.03
CA ARG A 247 11.55 -19.79 -0.05
C ARG A 247 10.75 -21.09 -0.16
N ALA A 248 10.35 -21.67 0.97
CA ALA A 248 9.50 -22.86 0.99
C ALA A 248 8.11 -22.56 0.40
N LEU A 249 7.48 -21.45 0.81
CA LEU A 249 6.20 -20.99 0.26
C LEU A 249 6.30 -20.70 -1.25
N ASP A 250 7.36 -20.00 -1.65
CA ASP A 250 7.61 -19.60 -3.03
C ASP A 250 7.78 -20.81 -3.94
N ALA A 251 8.56 -21.81 -3.50
CA ALA A 251 8.75 -23.06 -4.23
C ALA A 251 7.43 -23.82 -4.43
N GLU A 252 6.53 -23.83 -3.43
CA GLU A 252 5.21 -24.44 -3.58
C GLU A 252 4.30 -23.58 -4.49
N SER A 253 4.40 -22.26 -4.42
CA SER A 253 3.57 -21.34 -5.24
C SER A 253 3.81 -21.49 -6.74
N ARG A 254 5.05 -21.84 -7.12
CA ARG A 254 5.42 -22.11 -8.50
C ARG A 254 4.78 -23.38 -9.06
N LYS A 255 4.39 -24.33 -8.22
CA LYS A 255 3.67 -25.55 -8.66
C LYS A 255 2.21 -25.27 -9.02
N HIS A 256 1.68 -24.15 -8.53
CA HIS A 256 0.29 -23.72 -8.75
C HIS A 256 0.22 -22.43 -9.58
N ASP A 257 1.29 -22.08 -10.29
CA ASP A 257 1.37 -20.92 -11.20
C ASP A 257 0.93 -19.57 -10.58
N CYS A 258 1.01 -19.42 -9.26
CA CYS A 258 0.50 -18.22 -8.57
C CYS A 258 1.21 -16.94 -9.08
N GLN A 259 2.50 -17.06 -9.40
CA GLN A 259 3.31 -15.94 -9.87
C GLN A 259 2.94 -15.46 -11.27
N THR A 260 2.20 -16.24 -12.07
CA THR A 260 1.72 -15.80 -13.38
C THR A 260 0.85 -14.55 -13.26
N CYS A 261 0.05 -14.46 -12.19
CA CYS A 261 -0.81 -13.31 -11.91
C CYS A 261 -0.20 -12.38 -10.85
N HIS A 262 0.54 -12.93 -9.89
CA HIS A 262 1.10 -12.20 -8.75
C HIS A 262 2.53 -11.70 -8.98
N ASN A 263 2.78 -11.11 -10.15
CA ASN A 263 4.05 -10.47 -10.51
C ASN A 263 3.84 -9.00 -10.92
N PRO A 264 4.90 -8.17 -11.01
CA PRO A 264 4.78 -6.75 -11.31
C PRO A 264 4.25 -6.41 -12.71
N GLY A 265 4.21 -7.38 -13.62
CA GLY A 265 3.56 -7.28 -14.92
C GLY A 265 2.04 -7.20 -14.82
N ASN A 266 1.45 -7.84 -13.80
CA ASN A 266 0.01 -7.89 -13.56
C ASN A 266 -0.84 -8.20 -14.81
N PRO A 267 -0.58 -9.32 -15.51
CA PRO A 267 -1.27 -9.63 -16.77
C PRO A 267 -2.78 -9.81 -16.59
N SER A 268 -3.23 -10.11 -15.36
CA SER A 268 -4.65 -10.29 -15.01
C SER A 268 -5.32 -9.02 -14.48
N PHE A 269 -4.64 -7.87 -14.53
CA PHE A 269 -5.18 -6.57 -14.09
C PHE A 269 -5.78 -6.59 -12.67
N ILE A 270 -5.17 -7.36 -11.76
CA ILE A 270 -5.60 -7.49 -10.37
C ILE A 270 -5.49 -6.12 -9.70
N ALA A 271 -6.56 -5.71 -9.01
CA ALA A 271 -6.61 -4.46 -8.29
C ALA A 271 -7.34 -4.59 -6.94
N PRO A 272 -6.65 -4.33 -5.81
CA PRO A 272 -5.22 -4.05 -5.73
C PRO A 272 -4.38 -5.34 -5.81
N LEU A 273 -3.25 -5.26 -6.52
CA LEU A 273 -2.31 -6.37 -6.73
C LEU A 273 -1.57 -6.72 -5.43
N GLY A 274 -1.34 -8.01 -5.21
CA GLY A 274 -0.34 -8.52 -4.27
C GLY A 274 0.80 -9.15 -5.05
N ILE A 275 2.05 -8.80 -4.77
CA ILE A 275 3.21 -9.35 -5.49
C ILE A 275 3.83 -10.47 -4.66
N MET A 276 4.01 -11.63 -5.28
CA MET A 276 4.48 -12.85 -4.59
C MET A 276 5.89 -13.28 -5.00
N ASN A 277 6.37 -12.87 -6.18
CA ASN A 277 7.65 -13.33 -6.72
C ASN A 277 8.88 -12.63 -6.10
N TYR A 278 8.68 -11.69 -5.18
CA TYR A 278 9.74 -11.01 -4.44
C TYR A 278 9.53 -11.15 -2.93
N PRO A 279 10.58 -11.52 -2.16
CA PRO A 279 10.46 -11.82 -0.74
C PRO A 279 9.79 -10.71 0.08
N ASN A 280 10.34 -9.49 0.01
CA ASN A 280 9.84 -8.40 0.83
C ASN A 280 8.46 -7.88 0.39
N GLN A 281 8.09 -8.06 -0.88
CA GLN A 281 6.76 -7.68 -1.37
C GLN A 281 5.72 -8.73 -0.95
N ALA A 282 6.06 -10.03 -0.98
CA ALA A 282 5.19 -11.11 -0.52
C ALA A 282 4.84 -10.95 0.98
N LEU A 283 5.75 -10.39 1.79
CA LEU A 283 5.50 -10.06 3.19
C LEU A 283 4.28 -9.16 3.37
N SER A 284 3.99 -8.28 2.40
CA SER A 284 2.85 -7.37 2.41
C SER A 284 1.50 -8.06 2.31
N ILE A 285 1.47 -9.30 1.86
CA ILE A 285 0.25 -10.08 1.62
C ILE A 285 0.23 -11.40 2.38
N ARG A 286 1.19 -11.67 3.27
CA ARG A 286 1.33 -12.94 4.01
C ARG A 286 0.01 -13.47 4.61
N HIS A 287 -0.73 -12.61 5.29
CA HIS A 287 -2.03 -12.97 5.89
C HIS A 287 -3.15 -13.11 4.86
N THR A 288 -3.04 -12.44 3.71
CA THR A 288 -3.96 -12.65 2.59
C THR A 288 -3.75 -14.02 1.97
N ILE A 289 -2.51 -14.48 1.83
CA ILE A 289 -2.20 -15.82 1.32
C ILE A 289 -2.86 -16.87 2.21
N VAL A 290 -2.72 -16.77 3.54
CA VAL A 290 -3.38 -17.67 4.50
C VAL A 290 -4.90 -17.69 4.28
N ARG A 291 -5.56 -16.53 4.26
CA ARG A 291 -7.03 -16.44 4.08
C ARG A 291 -7.52 -17.02 2.75
N VAL A 292 -6.78 -16.79 1.66
CA VAL A 292 -7.11 -17.33 0.33
C VAL A 292 -7.03 -18.85 0.35
N MET A 293 -6.03 -19.42 1.02
CA MET A 293 -5.85 -20.86 1.11
C MET A 293 -6.84 -21.53 2.05
N GLU A 294 -7.25 -20.85 3.13
CA GLU A 294 -8.34 -21.30 4.01
C GLU A 294 -9.69 -21.33 3.29
N SER A 295 -9.99 -20.30 2.50
CA SER A 295 -11.24 -20.20 1.75
C SER A 295 -11.23 -20.94 0.40
N ASN A 296 -10.05 -21.38 -0.04
CA ASN A 296 -9.78 -21.93 -1.37
C ASN A 296 -10.33 -21.07 -2.53
N ARG A 297 -10.25 -19.74 -2.41
CA ARG A 297 -10.82 -18.79 -3.37
C ARG A 297 -9.83 -17.68 -3.67
N MET A 298 -9.51 -17.48 -4.94
CA MET A 298 -8.68 -16.37 -5.42
C MET A 298 -9.54 -15.12 -5.70
N PRO A 299 -9.27 -13.96 -5.04
CA PRO A 299 -9.91 -12.70 -5.37
C PRO A 299 -9.20 -11.93 -6.51
N PRO A 300 -9.94 -11.24 -7.40
CA PRO A 300 -11.39 -11.30 -7.56
C PRO A 300 -11.80 -12.69 -8.06
N ALA A 301 -12.87 -13.23 -7.49
CA ALA A 301 -13.37 -14.53 -7.93
C ALA A 301 -13.83 -14.41 -9.38
N ALA A 302 -13.23 -15.19 -10.27
CA ALA A 302 -13.68 -15.27 -11.64
C ALA A 302 -15.05 -15.97 -11.64
N VAL A 303 -15.97 -15.42 -12.42
CA VAL A 303 -17.25 -16.06 -12.72
C VAL A 303 -17.26 -16.42 -14.20
N ASP A 304 -17.90 -17.53 -14.54
CA ASP A 304 -18.08 -17.91 -15.94
C ASP A 304 -19.17 -17.06 -16.60
N SER A 305 -19.50 -17.37 -17.86
CA SER A 305 -20.54 -16.66 -18.61
C SER A 305 -21.93 -16.74 -17.97
N ASP A 306 -22.16 -17.73 -17.11
CA ASP A 306 -23.42 -17.97 -16.43
C ASP A 306 -23.45 -17.34 -15.03
N GLY A 307 -22.36 -16.67 -14.63
CA GLY A 307 -22.22 -16.05 -13.32
C GLY A 307 -21.84 -17.04 -12.21
N GLU A 308 -21.52 -18.28 -12.56
CA GLU A 308 -21.07 -19.31 -11.61
C GLU A 308 -19.61 -19.12 -11.26
N PHE A 309 -19.24 -19.44 -10.03
CA PHE A 309 -17.87 -19.30 -9.57
C PHE A 309 -16.93 -20.27 -10.31
N ILE A 310 -15.96 -19.72 -11.02
CA ILE A 310 -14.84 -20.51 -11.54
C ILE A 310 -13.96 -20.88 -10.35
N HIS A 311 -13.83 -22.17 -10.09
CA HIS A 311 -12.97 -22.69 -9.03
C HIS A 311 -11.50 -22.36 -9.36
N ALA A 312 -10.99 -21.27 -8.79
CA ALA A 312 -9.62 -20.78 -8.97
C ALA A 312 -8.67 -21.18 -7.81
N GLY A 313 -9.13 -22.05 -6.90
CA GLY A 313 -8.33 -22.59 -5.80
C GLY A 313 -7.58 -23.88 -6.19
N ILE A 314 -6.73 -24.37 -5.28
CA ILE A 314 -6.04 -25.66 -5.45
C ILE A 314 -7.07 -26.78 -5.27
N ILE A 315 -7.19 -27.64 -6.29
CA ILE A 315 -8.21 -28.72 -6.32
C ILE A 315 -7.81 -29.85 -5.36
N ASP A 316 -6.53 -30.23 -5.34
CA ASP A 316 -6.04 -31.27 -4.44
C ASP A 316 -5.99 -30.74 -3.00
N GLU A 317 -6.76 -31.36 -2.12
CA GLU A 317 -6.88 -30.98 -0.71
C GLU A 317 -5.55 -31.14 0.06
N ALA A 318 -4.75 -32.16 -0.26
CA ALA A 318 -3.48 -32.39 0.40
C ALA A 318 -2.46 -31.32 -0.01
N GLU A 319 -2.40 -30.98 -1.31
CA GLU A 319 -1.58 -29.87 -1.80
C GLU A 319 -2.02 -28.54 -1.20
N ARG A 320 -3.34 -28.27 -1.14
CA ARG A 320 -3.87 -27.05 -0.50
C ARG A 320 -3.46 -26.96 0.97
N ARG A 321 -3.59 -28.05 1.73
CA ARG A 321 -3.22 -28.08 3.16
C ARG A 321 -1.74 -27.85 3.36
N LYS A 322 -0.90 -28.48 2.54
CA LYS A 322 0.55 -28.27 2.55
C LYS A 322 0.88 -26.80 2.27
N TYR A 323 0.29 -26.21 1.24
CA TYR A 323 0.49 -24.81 0.93
C TYR A 323 0.03 -23.89 2.07
N LEU A 324 -1.13 -24.18 2.68
CA LEU A 324 -1.65 -23.43 3.83
C LEU A 324 -0.71 -23.49 5.04
N GLU A 325 -0.09 -24.64 5.32
CA GLU A 325 0.90 -24.78 6.39
C GLU A 325 2.12 -23.89 6.15
N LEU A 326 2.66 -23.90 4.93
CA LEU A 326 3.77 -23.03 4.53
C LEU A 326 3.39 -21.54 4.61
N ALA A 327 2.17 -21.19 4.19
CA ALA A 327 1.67 -19.83 4.26
C ALA A 327 1.55 -19.33 5.71
N ARG A 328 1.12 -20.19 6.64
CA ARG A 328 1.05 -19.87 8.07
C ARG A 328 2.44 -19.70 8.69
N ALA A 329 3.39 -20.57 8.35
CA ALA A 329 4.78 -20.44 8.81
C ALA A 329 5.40 -19.12 8.33
N PHE A 330 5.20 -18.77 7.05
CA PHE A 330 5.66 -17.50 6.50
C PHE A 330 4.99 -16.29 7.17
N ALA A 331 3.68 -16.36 7.42
CA ALA A 331 2.96 -15.29 8.10
C ALA A 331 3.46 -15.07 9.54
N GLU A 332 3.67 -16.15 10.29
CA GLU A 332 4.18 -16.10 11.65
C GLU A 332 5.61 -15.55 11.70
N ALA A 333 6.53 -16.04 10.86
CA ALA A 333 7.89 -15.52 10.76
C ALA A 333 7.89 -14.03 10.38
N GLY A 334 7.01 -13.64 9.46
CA GLY A 334 6.84 -12.25 9.03
C GLY A 334 6.35 -11.34 10.15
N ASP A 335 5.43 -11.80 10.99
CA ASP A 335 4.95 -11.07 12.15
C ASP A 335 6.04 -10.91 13.22
N LYS A 336 6.84 -11.95 13.49
CA LYS A 336 8.00 -11.86 14.40
C LYS A 336 9.01 -10.83 13.91
N ALA A 337 9.39 -10.89 12.64
CA ALA A 337 10.34 -9.98 12.03
C ALA A 337 9.84 -8.52 12.08
N LEU A 338 8.59 -8.26 11.66
CA LEU A 338 8.03 -6.92 11.68
C LEU A 338 7.83 -6.36 13.09
N LYS A 339 7.48 -7.22 14.06
CA LYS A 339 7.39 -6.83 15.47
C LYS A 339 8.74 -6.35 15.99
N PHE A 340 9.83 -7.02 15.62
CA PHE A 340 11.19 -6.63 15.99
C PHE A 340 11.53 -5.23 15.45
N GLU A 341 11.15 -4.94 14.20
CA GLU A 341 11.31 -3.62 13.57
C GLU A 341 10.39 -2.52 14.16
N GLY A 342 9.58 -2.83 15.17
CA GLY A 342 8.59 -1.90 15.72
C GLY A 342 7.50 -1.51 14.72
N GLN A 343 7.23 -2.37 13.73
CA GLN A 343 6.29 -2.09 12.66
C GLN A 343 4.88 -2.62 12.99
N PRO A 344 3.83 -2.01 12.42
CA PRO A 344 2.46 -2.49 12.60
C PRO A 344 2.25 -3.90 12.01
N ILE A 345 1.47 -4.72 12.71
CA ILE A 345 1.07 -6.06 12.25
C ILE A 345 -0.38 -5.97 11.77
N GLN A 346 -0.72 -6.76 10.73
CA GLN A 346 -2.04 -6.76 10.09
C GLN A 346 -3.10 -7.54 10.89
#